data_AF-A0A2G1W079-F1
#
_entry.id   AF-A0A2G1W079-F1
#
_cell.length_a   1.000
_cell.length_b   1.000
_cell.length_c   1.000
_cell.angle_alpha   90.00
_cell.angle_beta   90.00
_cell.angle_gamma   90.00
#
_symmetry.space_group_name_H-M   'P 1'
#
loop_
_entity.id
_entity.type
_entity.pdbx_description
1 polymer ?
#
loop_
_entity_poly.entity_id
_entity_poly.type
_entity_poly.pdbx_seq_one_letter_code
_entity_poly.pdbx_strand_id
1 'polypeptide(L)' 'MQDIDLTSIGRLSGQLQTPVSRLSKIIATLNIVPQQRLNGIGYYHPNDVERIAAVLRERSGHTIPTMDRQGIQ' A
#
# COMPACT_ATOMS: atom_id res chain seq x y z
N MET A 1 -15.83 11.65 -20.52
CA MET A 1 -15.05 10.50 -20.02
C MET A 1 -14.01 11.09 -19.08
N GLN A 2 -14.06 10.83 -17.78
CA GLN A 2 -12.99 11.31 -16.89
C GLN A 2 -11.77 10.42 -17.14
N ASP A 3 -10.65 11.02 -17.54
CA ASP A 3 -9.36 10.33 -17.57
C ASP A 3 -8.99 9.96 -16.14
N ILE A 4 -9.03 8.66 -15.84
CA ILE A 4 -8.63 8.13 -14.54
C ILE A 4 -7.10 8.00 -14.58
N ASP A 5 -6.41 8.73 -13.71
CA ASP A 5 -4.95 8.66 -13.62
C ASP A 5 -4.53 7.33 -12.96
N LEU A 6 -4.17 6.36 -13.81
CA LEU A 6 -3.73 5.05 -13.35
C LEU A 6 -2.27 5.10 -12.88
N THR A 7 -2.02 4.50 -11.71
CA THR A 7 -0.69 4.53 -11.09
C THR A 7 0.02 3.19 -11.29
N SER A 8 1.23 3.22 -11.87
CA SER A 8 2.05 2.01 -12.05
C SER A 8 2.61 1.49 -10.72
N ILE A 9 2.85 0.17 -10.62
CA ILE A 9 3.45 -0.41 -9.40
C ILE A 9 4.82 0.19 -9.04
N GLY A 10 5.59 0.63 -10.05
CA GLY A 10 6.86 1.32 -9.84
C GLY A 10 6.67 2.70 -9.21
N ARG A 11 5.69 3.48 -9.69
CA ARG A 11 5.34 4.78 -9.11
C ARG A 11 4.84 4.62 -7.67
N LEU A 12 4.03 3.60 -7.39
CA LEU A 12 3.59 3.25 -6.03
C LEU A 12 4.77 2.95 -5.10
N SER A 13 5.78 2.22 -5.61
CA SER A 13 6.98 1.90 -4.83
C SER A 13 7.70 3.15 -4.34
N GLY A 14 7.83 4.15 -5.20
CA GLY A 14 8.41 5.45 -4.84
C GLY A 14 7.53 6.25 -3.88
N GLN A 15 6.25 6.40 -4.18
CA GLN A 15 5.30 7.19 -3.37
C GLN A 15 5.13 6.65 -1.95
N LEU A 16 5.03 5.34 -1.80
CA LEU A 16 4.80 4.67 -0.53
C LEU A 16 6.11 4.24 0.15
N GLN A 17 7.27 4.60 -0.43
CA GLN A 17 8.61 4.20 0.03
C GLN A 17 8.70 2.71 0.38
N THR A 18 8.07 1.87 -0.45
CA THR A 18 7.88 0.44 -0.18
C THR A 18 8.37 -0.37 -1.36
N PRO A 19 9.19 -1.43 -1.17
CA PRO A 19 9.67 -2.26 -2.27
C PRO A 19 8.52 -2.89 -3.08
N VAL A 20 8.68 -2.94 -4.41
CA VAL A 20 7.71 -3.56 -5.33
C VAL A 20 7.32 -4.99 -4.89
N SER A 21 8.27 -5.79 -4.41
CA SER A 21 8.00 -7.16 -3.94
C SER A 21 7.02 -7.21 -2.75
N ARG A 22 7.08 -6.22 -1.84
CA ARG A 22 6.16 -6.08 -0.72
C ARG A 22 4.80 -5.58 -1.20
N LEU A 23 4.77 -4.60 -2.11
CA LEU A 23 3.53 -4.13 -2.72
C LEU A 23 2.81 -5.27 -3.45
N SER A 24 3.52 -6.08 -4.24
CA SER A 24 2.94 -7.24 -4.94
C SER A 24 2.27 -8.23 -3.99
N LYS A 25 2.88 -8.50 -2.82
CA LYS A 25 2.27 -9.36 -1.80
C LYS A 25 0.98 -8.76 -1.24
N ILE A 26 0.97 -7.46 -0.93
CA ILE A 26 -0.22 -6.76 -0.43
C ILE A 26 -1.33 -6.76 -1.47
N ILE A 27 -1.01 -6.45 -2.73
CA ILE A 27 -1.94 -6.47 -3.86
C ILE A 27 -2.57 -7.85 -4.01
N ALA A 28 -1.77 -8.92 -3.95
CA ALA A 28 -2.26 -10.29 -4.00
C ALA A 28 -3.19 -10.63 -2.80
N THR A 29 -2.82 -10.25 -1.58
CA THR A 29 -3.65 -10.44 -0.39
C THR A 29 -4.99 -9.71 -0.47
N LEU A 30 -5.01 -8.51 -1.07
CA LEU A 30 -6.23 -7.71 -1.27
C LEU A 30 -7.06 -8.17 -2.48
N ASN A 31 -6.58 -9.17 -3.24
CA ASN A 31 -7.16 -9.64 -4.49
C ASN A 31 -7.41 -8.49 -5.49
N ILE A 32 -6.49 -7.53 -5.55
CA ILE A 32 -6.56 -6.38 -6.46
C ILE A 32 -5.98 -6.79 -7.83
N VAL A 33 -6.76 -6.57 -8.89
CA VAL A 33 -6.34 -6.80 -10.27
C VAL A 33 -5.98 -5.46 -10.89
N PRO A 34 -4.83 -5.33 -11.58
CA PRO A 34 -4.50 -4.08 -12.27
C PRO A 34 -5.53 -3.79 -13.36
N GLN A 35 -5.98 -2.54 -13.44
CA GLN A 35 -6.91 -2.10 -14.49
C GLN A 35 -6.28 -2.19 -15.88
N GLN A 36 -4.97 -1.96 -15.95
CA GLN A 36 -4.23 -2.05 -17.20
C GLN A 36 -2.87 -2.70 -16.97
N ARG A 37 -2.39 -3.43 -17.98
CA ARG A 37 -1.03 -3.97 -18.03
C ARG A 37 -0.33 -3.44 -19.27
N LEU A 38 0.82 -2.81 -19.10
CA LEU A 38 1.69 -2.38 -20.20
C LEU A 38 3.07 -2.97 -19.99
N ASN A 39 3.57 -3.75 -20.95
CA ASN A 39 4.88 -4.42 -20.88
C ASN A 39 5.10 -5.22 -19.57
N GLY A 40 4.05 -5.89 -19.09
CA GLY A 40 4.09 -6.65 -17.82
C GLY A 40 3.97 -5.80 -16.55
N ILE A 41 3.95 -4.46 -16.65
CA ILE A 41 3.76 -3.55 -15.53
C ILE A 41 2.27 -3.34 -15.30
N GLY A 42 1.81 -3.59 -14.07
CA GLY A 42 0.43 -3.33 -13.65
C GLY A 42 0.20 -1.87 -13.27
N TYR A 43 -0.96 -1.35 -13.68
CA TYR A 43 -1.46 -0.01 -13.40
C TYR A 43 -2.77 -0.12 -12.62
N TYR A 44 -2.87 0.65 -11.54
CA TYR A 44 -3.92 0.51 -10.53
C TYR A 44 -4.75 1.79 -10.43
N HIS A 45 -6.03 1.59 -10.14
CA HIS A 45 -6.98 2.67 -9.92
C HIS A 45 -6.64 3.41 -8.61
N PRO A 46 -6.85 4.74 -8.51
CA PRO A 46 -6.62 5.50 -7.27
C PRO A 46 -7.23 4.86 -6.01
N ASN A 47 -8.48 4.39 -6.07
CA ASN A 47 -9.12 3.66 -4.96
C ASN A 47 -8.32 2.42 -4.49
N ASP A 48 -7.72 1.66 -5.42
CA ASP A 48 -6.90 0.50 -5.05
C ASP A 48 -5.58 0.94 -4.42
N VAL A 49 -5.01 2.05 -4.90
CA VAL A 49 -3.82 2.67 -4.30
C VAL A 49 -4.07 3.06 -2.84
N GLU A 50 -5.22 3.67 -2.56
CA GLU A 50 -5.61 4.04 -1.19
C GLU A 50 -5.74 2.81 -0.27
N ARG A 51 -6.30 1.71 -0.79
CA ARG A 51 -6.42 0.43 -0.05
C ARG A 51 -5.05 -0.16 0.26
N ILE A 52 -4.13 -0.15 -0.70
CA ILE A 52 -2.74 -0.60 -0.49
C ILE A 52 -2.05 0.27 0.56
N ALA A 53 -2.22 1.59 0.49
CA ALA A 53 -1.66 2.52 1.46
C ALA A 53 -2.26 2.33 2.87
N ALA A 54 -3.54 2.00 3.00
CA ALA A 54 -4.17 1.69 4.28
C ALA A 54 -3.50 0.49 4.96
N VAL A 55 -3.27 -0.63 4.25
CA VAL A 55 -2.61 -1.81 4.80
C VAL A 55 -1.18 -1.50 5.29
N LEU A 56 -0.47 -0.65 4.56
CA LEU A 56 0.88 -0.23 4.98
C LEU A 56 0.84 0.61 6.26
N ARG A 57 -0.14 1.51 6.40
CA ARG A 57 -0.33 2.32 7.61
C ARG A 57 -0.71 1.48 8.83
N GLU A 58 -1.64 0.54 8.68
CA GLU A 58 -2.05 -0.34 9.78
C GLU A 58 -0.89 -1.20 10.31
N ARG A 59 -0.02 -1.68 9.41
CA ARG A 59 1.17 -2.45 9.81
C ARG A 59 2.29 -1.60 10.41
N SER A 60 2.38 -0.32 10.07
CA SER A 60 3.28 0.62 10.75
C SER A 60 2.74 1.09 12.11
N GLY A 61 1.47 0.85 12.39
CA GLY A 61 0.77 1.17 13.64
C GLY A 61 0.95 0.17 14.79
N HIS A 62 1.73 -0.91 14.62
CA HIS A 62 2.27 -1.67 15.77
C HIS A 62 3.44 -0.89 16.42
N THR A 63 3.21 0.39 16.74
CA THR A 63 3.77 0.95 17.96
C THR A 63 3.26 0.09 19.10
N ILE A 64 4.22 -0.58 19.75
CA ILE A 64 4.10 -1.20 21.06
C ILE A 64 3.13 -0.34 21.89
N PRO A 65 2.08 -0.88 22.54
CA PRO A 65 1.51 -0.17 23.65
C PRO A 65 2.65 -0.10 24.66
N THR A 66 3.40 1.01 24.68
CA THR A 66 4.11 1.41 25.88
C THR A 66 2.98 1.68 26.87
N MET A 67 2.51 0.60 27.53
CA MET A 67 2.01 0.70 28.88
C MET A 67 3.15 1.35 29.62
N ASP A 68 3.08 2.68 29.71
CA ASP A 68 3.96 3.46 30.54
C ASP A 68 3.79 2.91 31.95
N ARG A 69 4.78 2.10 32.31
CA ARG A 69 4.98 1.59 33.65
C ARG A 69 5.57 2.73 34.46
N GLN A 70 4.76 3.73 34.77
CA GLN A 70 4.94 4.57 35.94
C GLN A 70 3.91 4.05 36.97
N GLY A 71 4.26 3.42 38.07
CA GLY A 71 5.42 3.63 38.92
C GLY A 71 4.87 3.82 40.33
N ILE A 72 4.82 2.72 41.09
CA ILE A 72 5.04 2.62 42.54
C ILE A 72 5.16 3.97 43.29
N GLN A 73 4.10 4.37 44.03
CA GLN A 73 4.14 4.74 45.45
C GLN A 73 2.74 5.00 45.99
#